data_AF-A0A5D8YCV0-F1
#
_entry.id   AF-A0A5D8YCV0-F1
#
_cell.length_a   1.000
_cell.length_b   1.000
_cell.length_c   1.000
_cell.angle_alpha   90.00
_cell.angle_beta   90.00
_cell.angle_gamma   90.00
#
_symmetry.space_group_name_H-M   'P 1'
#
loop_
_entity.id
_entity.type
_entity.pdbx_description
1 polymer ?
#
loop_
_entity_poly.entity_id
_entity_poly.type
_entity_poly.pdbx_seq_one_letter_code
_entity_poly.pdbx_strand_id
1 'polypeptide(L)'
;MRAAWLANGPDAREAVERSRDAGALSKTSYNDKALATLWPAMQDWSRGEAWRWTRGNLELLTSRKLVAATNKGKDALRPQSPLFDAAQAYVDAQALLAEWLEHRKLVLVHRVRDEATHRLARLKRQRRVRSFDDLIGGVARALEGEHARALIGQLRRQYPAALVDEFQDTDARQWSIFQRVFGDDPDDALPALDDDLRPARFLALIGDPKQAIYGFRGGDVHTYLRARENAQAAPPLARNFRSRPCLLRAVDTLYAAAGDDAFGATGIAFHPVQPGGRRSDTACLLDGLPAPALTLRRLPSRVADEKCSAEESRDRAARACTQAIHETLALAASG
;
A
#
# COMPACT_ATOMS: atom_id res chain seq x y z
N MET A 1 -4.46 7.37 -42.23
CA MET A 1 -3.49 8.42 -41.84
C MET A 1 -2.38 8.65 -42.85
N ARG A 2 -1.44 7.72 -43.09
CA ARG A 2 -0.32 7.93 -44.04
C ARG A 2 -0.77 8.32 -45.45
N ALA A 3 -1.75 7.62 -46.02
CA ALA A 3 -2.34 8.00 -47.32
C ALA A 3 -2.94 9.41 -47.31
N ALA A 4 -3.64 9.80 -46.24
CA ALA A 4 -4.21 11.14 -46.11
C ALA A 4 -3.13 12.23 -46.04
N TRP A 5 -1.99 11.96 -45.38
CA TRP A 5 -0.83 12.86 -45.36
C TRP A 5 -0.17 12.98 -46.74
N LEU A 6 0.03 11.88 -47.45
CA LEU A 6 0.63 11.92 -48.79
C LEU A 6 -0.25 12.68 -49.79
N ALA A 7 -1.58 12.59 -49.65
CA ALA A 7 -2.52 13.26 -50.53
C ALA A 7 -2.78 14.74 -50.16
N ASN A 8 -2.79 15.09 -48.86
CA ASN A 8 -3.27 16.41 -48.40
C ASN A 8 -2.29 17.15 -47.47
N GLY A 9 -1.11 16.60 -47.21
CA GLY A 9 -0.16 17.11 -46.21
C GLY A 9 0.32 18.54 -46.44
N PRO A 10 0.81 18.88 -47.65
CA PRO A 10 1.23 20.25 -47.98
C PRO A 10 0.10 21.27 -47.82
N ASP A 11 -1.08 20.98 -48.37
CA ASP A 11 -2.25 21.87 -48.30
C ASP A 11 -2.76 22.04 -46.85
N ALA A 12 -2.77 20.95 -46.07
CA ALA A 12 -3.15 20.99 -44.67
C ALA A 12 -2.19 21.83 -43.83
N ARG A 13 -0.89 21.76 -44.13
CA ARG A 13 0.12 22.59 -43.47
C ARG A 13 -0.10 24.06 -43.76
N GLU A 14 -0.27 24.42 -45.03
CA GLU A 14 -0.52 25.81 -45.43
C GLU A 14 -1.80 26.35 -44.79
N ALA A 15 -2.87 25.54 -44.76
CA ALA A 15 -4.12 25.90 -44.11
C ALA A 15 -3.93 26.18 -42.61
N VAL A 16 -3.20 25.33 -41.88
CA VAL A 16 -2.92 25.52 -40.44
C VAL A 16 -2.09 26.78 -40.19
N GLU A 17 -1.04 27.02 -40.98
CA GLU A 17 -0.18 28.20 -40.84
C GLU A 17 -0.95 29.49 -41.15
N ARG A 18 -1.74 29.51 -42.24
CA ARG A 18 -2.61 30.64 -42.60
C ARG A 18 -3.65 30.96 -41.51
N SER A 19 -4.32 29.93 -40.98
CA SER A 19 -5.30 30.10 -39.90
C SER A 19 -4.64 30.60 -38.61
N ARG A 20 -3.43 30.16 -38.30
CA ARG A 20 -2.65 30.65 -37.15
C ARG A 20 -2.28 32.13 -37.33
N ASP A 21 -1.78 32.51 -38.50
CA ASP A 21 -1.32 33.88 -38.78
C ASP A 21 -2.49 34.87 -38.80
N ALA A 22 -3.64 34.44 -39.30
CA ALA A 22 -4.91 35.18 -39.23
C ALA A 22 -5.50 35.28 -37.79
N GLY A 23 -4.81 34.71 -36.79
CA GLY A 23 -5.25 34.71 -35.39
C GLY A 23 -6.47 33.84 -35.12
N ALA A 24 -6.80 32.89 -36.01
CA ALA A 24 -7.92 31.97 -35.83
C ALA A 24 -7.58 30.81 -34.89
N LEU A 25 -6.31 30.40 -34.80
CA LEU A 25 -5.85 29.35 -33.88
C LEU A 25 -5.09 29.93 -32.66
N SER A 26 -5.14 29.23 -31.53
CA SER A 26 -4.38 29.54 -30.33
C SER A 26 -2.87 29.54 -30.61
N LYS A 27 -2.24 30.73 -30.54
CA LYS A 27 -0.78 30.88 -30.71
C LYS A 27 0.03 30.19 -29.60
N THR A 28 -0.58 29.88 -28.46
CA THR A 28 0.04 29.09 -27.39
C THR A 28 0.15 27.62 -27.79
N SER A 29 -0.92 27.03 -28.34
CA SER A 29 -0.93 25.63 -28.78
C SER A 29 -0.20 25.41 -30.11
N TYR A 30 -0.40 26.33 -31.07
CA TYR A 30 0.21 26.32 -32.39
C TYR A 30 1.33 27.38 -32.45
N ASN A 31 2.31 27.25 -31.55
CA ASN A 31 3.51 28.11 -31.58
C ASN A 31 4.53 27.60 -32.62
N ASP A 32 5.50 28.44 -32.99
CA ASP A 32 6.51 28.11 -34.02
C ASP A 32 7.28 26.82 -33.68
N LYS A 33 7.65 26.65 -32.41
CA LYS A 33 8.38 25.47 -31.94
C LYS A 33 7.57 24.19 -32.13
N ALA A 34 6.27 24.22 -31.81
CA ALA A 34 5.38 23.09 -31.94
C ALA A 34 5.22 22.67 -33.41
N LEU A 35 5.00 23.63 -34.31
CA LEU A 35 4.86 23.37 -35.75
C LEU A 35 6.18 22.93 -36.40
N ALA A 36 7.29 23.57 -36.02
CA ALA A 36 8.63 23.20 -36.48
C ALA A 36 9.05 21.78 -36.05
N THR A 37 8.45 21.24 -34.99
CA THR A 37 8.64 19.85 -34.58
C THR A 37 7.66 18.91 -35.28
N LEU A 38 6.41 19.32 -35.45
CA LEU A 38 5.33 18.50 -35.98
C LEU A 38 5.51 18.14 -37.45
N TRP A 39 5.82 19.12 -38.31
CA TRP A 39 5.85 18.88 -39.75
C TRP A 39 7.01 17.99 -40.20
N PRO A 40 8.25 18.18 -39.71
CA PRO A 40 9.33 17.24 -40.02
C PRO A 40 9.02 15.83 -39.48
N ALA A 41 8.46 15.71 -38.27
CA ALA A 41 8.06 14.41 -37.72
C ALA A 41 7.01 13.71 -38.60
N MET A 42 6.04 14.46 -39.15
CA MET A 42 5.02 13.93 -40.07
C MET A 42 5.65 13.44 -41.37
N GLN A 43 6.56 14.23 -41.93
CA GLN A 43 7.29 13.89 -43.14
C GLN A 43 8.14 12.63 -42.96
N ASP A 44 8.91 12.55 -41.88
CA ASP A 44 9.77 11.41 -41.57
C ASP A 44 8.96 10.14 -41.31
N TRP A 45 7.90 10.23 -40.50
CA TRP A 45 7.02 9.10 -40.21
C TRP A 45 6.31 8.57 -41.45
N SER A 46 5.94 9.45 -42.39
CA SER A 46 5.30 9.05 -43.64
C SER A 46 6.22 8.23 -44.55
N ARG A 47 7.54 8.44 -44.46
CA ARG A 47 8.57 7.76 -45.26
C ARG A 47 9.10 6.49 -44.58
N GLY A 48 8.98 6.38 -43.26
CA GLY A 48 9.48 5.23 -42.51
C GLY A 48 8.57 4.00 -42.52
N GLU A 49 9.04 2.89 -41.96
CA GLU A 49 8.27 1.65 -41.79
C GLU A 49 7.53 1.58 -40.44
N ALA A 50 7.76 2.55 -39.55
CA ALA A 50 7.15 2.58 -38.23
C ALA A 50 5.62 2.72 -38.32
N TRP A 51 4.90 1.68 -37.90
CA TRP A 51 3.45 1.68 -37.84
C TRP A 51 2.89 2.55 -36.68
N ARG A 52 3.71 2.80 -35.65
CA ARG A 52 3.36 3.61 -34.48
C ARG A 52 4.03 4.98 -34.54
N TRP A 53 3.23 6.03 -34.38
CA TRP A 53 3.72 7.38 -34.11
C TRP A 53 4.28 7.48 -32.69
N THR A 54 5.50 7.99 -32.54
CA THR A 54 6.23 8.04 -31.25
C THR A 54 6.88 9.39 -30.95
N ARG A 55 6.83 10.37 -31.88
CA ARG A 55 7.55 11.65 -31.77
C ARG A 55 6.73 12.79 -32.33
N GLY A 56 6.72 13.95 -31.66
CA GLY A 56 5.97 15.12 -32.11
C GLY A 56 4.50 15.08 -31.70
N ASN A 57 3.86 16.24 -31.62
CA ASN A 57 2.52 16.40 -31.07
C ASN A 57 1.45 16.21 -32.15
N LEU A 58 1.18 14.95 -32.52
CA LEU A 58 0.19 14.61 -33.55
C LEU A 58 -1.23 15.11 -33.20
N GLU A 59 -1.53 15.31 -31.92
CA GLU A 59 -2.83 15.84 -31.48
C GLU A 59 -3.14 17.19 -32.13
N LEU A 60 -2.14 18.01 -32.47
CA LEU A 60 -2.31 19.28 -33.17
C LEU A 60 -2.93 19.15 -34.57
N LEU A 61 -2.93 17.95 -35.17
CA LEU A 61 -3.59 17.70 -36.45
C LEU A 61 -4.96 17.09 -36.30
N THR A 62 -5.43 16.83 -35.07
CA THR A 62 -6.72 16.18 -34.87
C THR A 62 -7.86 17.19 -34.99
N SER A 63 -8.98 16.76 -35.58
CA SER A 63 -10.18 17.60 -35.71
C SER A 63 -10.67 18.13 -34.35
N ARG A 64 -10.65 17.31 -33.28
CA ARG A 64 -11.03 17.78 -31.93
C ARG A 64 -10.11 18.88 -31.41
N LYS A 65 -8.79 18.76 -31.61
CA LYS A 65 -7.84 19.77 -31.15
C LYS A 65 -7.96 21.08 -31.94
N LEU A 66 -8.18 21.00 -33.25
CA LEU A 66 -8.39 22.18 -34.10
C LEU A 66 -9.66 22.94 -33.68
N VAL A 67 -10.76 22.22 -33.39
CA VAL A 67 -11.97 22.82 -32.82
C VAL A 67 -11.67 23.52 -31.50
N ALA A 68 -11.06 22.80 -30.55
CA ALA A 68 -10.78 23.33 -29.21
C ALA A 68 -9.79 24.52 -29.21
N ALA A 69 -8.89 24.58 -30.19
CA ALA A 69 -7.90 25.64 -30.30
C ALA A 69 -8.32 26.79 -31.20
N THR A 70 -9.53 26.76 -31.79
CA THR A 70 -10.04 27.86 -32.60
C THR A 70 -10.57 28.98 -31.69
N ASN A 71 -10.12 30.21 -31.94
CA ASN A 71 -10.54 31.37 -31.17
C ASN A 71 -12.01 31.73 -31.46
N LYS A 72 -12.70 32.29 -30.45
CA LYS A 72 -14.13 32.64 -30.53
C LYS A 72 -14.42 33.54 -31.73
N GLY A 73 -15.43 33.18 -32.52
CA GLY A 73 -15.87 33.96 -33.69
C GLY A 73 -14.97 33.81 -34.93
N LYS A 74 -14.07 32.82 -34.94
CA LYS A 74 -13.15 32.55 -36.06
C LYS A 74 -13.36 31.17 -36.69
N ASP A 75 -14.51 30.54 -36.46
CA ASP A 75 -14.85 29.19 -36.95
C ASP A 75 -14.71 29.05 -38.48
N ALA A 76 -15.09 30.09 -39.23
CA ALA A 76 -14.97 30.12 -40.70
C ALA A 76 -13.51 30.09 -41.20
N LEU A 77 -12.55 30.45 -40.35
CA LEU A 77 -11.12 30.43 -40.65
C LEU A 77 -10.42 29.20 -40.08
N ARG A 78 -11.15 28.22 -39.54
CA ARG A 78 -10.57 26.94 -39.08
C ARG A 78 -10.08 26.14 -40.30
N PRO A 79 -8.87 25.59 -40.27
CA PRO A 79 -8.36 24.81 -41.39
C PRO A 79 -9.19 23.53 -41.54
N GLN A 80 -9.45 23.14 -42.79
CA GLN A 80 -10.17 21.92 -43.13
C GLN A 80 -9.31 21.06 -44.05
N SER A 81 -9.23 19.76 -43.76
CA SER A 81 -8.51 18.77 -44.56
C SER A 81 -8.94 17.36 -44.15
N PRO A 82 -9.06 16.40 -45.09
CA PRO A 82 -9.24 14.98 -44.76
C PRO A 82 -8.12 14.42 -43.87
N LEU A 83 -6.95 15.07 -43.84
CA LEU A 83 -5.87 14.73 -42.92
C LEU A 83 -6.30 14.79 -41.46
N PHE A 84 -7.14 15.76 -41.07
CA PHE A 84 -7.42 16.01 -39.66
C PHE A 84 -8.31 14.95 -39.03
N ASP A 85 -9.30 14.46 -39.80
CA ASP A 85 -10.13 13.33 -39.39
C ASP A 85 -9.32 12.03 -39.40
N ALA A 86 -8.43 11.86 -40.38
CA ALA A 86 -7.52 10.72 -40.41
C ALA A 86 -6.52 10.71 -39.24
N ALA A 87 -6.09 11.89 -38.78
CA ALA A 87 -5.25 12.06 -37.59
C ALA A 87 -6.04 11.74 -36.33
N GLN A 88 -7.28 12.23 -36.23
CA GLN A 88 -8.18 11.94 -35.11
C GLN A 88 -8.42 10.43 -34.96
N ALA A 89 -8.82 9.76 -36.05
CA ALA A 89 -9.05 8.32 -36.04
C ALA A 89 -7.79 7.52 -35.66
N TYR A 90 -6.62 7.99 -36.10
CA TYR A 90 -5.35 7.35 -35.76
C TYR A 90 -4.99 7.51 -34.28
N VAL A 91 -5.13 8.72 -33.71
CA VAL A 91 -4.89 8.97 -32.28
C VAL A 91 -5.87 8.17 -31.42
N ASP A 92 -7.16 8.14 -31.79
CA ASP A 92 -8.16 7.33 -31.08
C ASP A 92 -7.81 5.83 -31.13
N ALA A 93 -7.38 5.31 -32.29
CA ALA A 93 -6.93 3.92 -32.42
C ALA A 93 -5.66 3.61 -31.59
N GLN A 94 -4.72 4.57 -31.49
CA GLN A 94 -3.53 4.41 -30.64
C GLN A 94 -3.91 4.35 -29.15
N ALA A 95 -4.88 5.15 -28.71
CA ALA A 95 -5.39 5.13 -27.35
C ALA A 95 -6.05 3.78 -27.02
N LEU A 96 -6.93 3.29 -27.90
CA LEU A 96 -7.56 1.97 -27.75
C LEU A 96 -6.54 0.83 -27.71
N LEU A 97 -5.51 0.89 -28.55
CA LEU A 97 -4.44 -0.11 -28.52
C LEU A 97 -3.65 -0.06 -27.22
N ALA A 98 -3.37 1.13 -26.69
CA ALA A 98 -2.66 1.29 -25.43
C ALA A 98 -3.46 0.68 -24.26
N GLU A 99 -4.76 0.99 -24.19
CA GLU A 99 -5.67 0.41 -23.20
C GLU A 99 -5.74 -1.12 -23.31
N TRP A 100 -5.89 -1.63 -24.53
CA TRP A 100 -5.89 -3.07 -24.79
C TRP A 100 -4.58 -3.72 -24.34
N LEU A 101 -3.43 -3.12 -24.64
CA LEU A 101 -2.13 -3.64 -24.23
C LEU A 101 -1.98 -3.67 -22.70
N GLU A 102 -2.45 -2.65 -21.99
CA GLU A 102 -2.43 -2.65 -20.52
C GLU A 102 -3.31 -3.77 -19.95
N HIS A 103 -4.51 -3.96 -20.49
CA HIS A 103 -5.36 -5.07 -20.08
C HIS A 103 -4.70 -6.44 -20.37
N ARG A 104 -4.05 -6.59 -21.53
CA ARG A 104 -3.32 -7.82 -21.88
C ARG A 104 -2.12 -8.07 -20.97
N LYS A 105 -1.40 -7.03 -20.56
CA LYS A 105 -0.29 -7.14 -19.58
C LYS A 105 -0.82 -7.65 -18.24
N LEU A 106 -1.93 -7.08 -17.74
CA LEU A 106 -2.55 -7.52 -16.49
C LEU A 106 -2.90 -9.01 -16.52
N VAL A 107 -3.57 -9.45 -17.59
CA VAL A 107 -3.93 -10.87 -17.80
C VAL A 107 -2.69 -11.77 -17.85
N LEU A 108 -1.62 -11.32 -18.52
CA LEU A 108 -0.37 -12.07 -18.59
C LEU A 108 0.30 -12.20 -17.21
N VAL A 109 0.32 -11.12 -16.41
CA VAL A 109 0.89 -11.14 -15.05
C VAL A 109 0.14 -12.15 -14.17
N HIS A 110 -1.20 -12.16 -14.20
CA HIS A 110 -1.97 -13.16 -13.46
C HIS A 110 -1.66 -14.59 -13.90
N ARG A 111 -1.61 -14.84 -15.22
CA ARG A 111 -1.27 -16.16 -15.75
C ARG A 111 0.12 -16.62 -15.33
N VAL A 112 1.13 -15.74 -15.40
CA VAL A 112 2.51 -16.04 -14.98
C VAL A 112 2.56 -16.34 -13.48
N ARG A 113 1.88 -15.53 -12.65
CA ARG A 113 1.79 -15.76 -11.20
C ARG A 113 1.19 -17.12 -10.87
N ASP A 114 0.10 -17.48 -11.52
CA ASP A 114 -0.61 -18.73 -11.24
C ASP A 114 0.22 -19.95 -11.66
N GLU A 115 0.82 -19.92 -12.86
CA GLU A 115 1.74 -20.96 -13.33
C GLU A 115 2.97 -21.10 -12.42
N ALA A 116 3.57 -19.97 -12.01
CA ALA A 116 4.69 -19.97 -11.08
C ALA A 116 4.32 -20.60 -9.73
N THR A 117 3.13 -20.29 -9.21
CA THR A 117 2.61 -20.85 -7.95
C THR A 117 2.42 -22.36 -8.06
N HIS A 118 1.80 -22.85 -9.14
CA HIS A 118 1.61 -24.28 -9.39
C HIS A 118 2.93 -25.01 -9.56
N ARG A 119 3.86 -24.44 -10.34
CA ARG A 119 5.19 -25.00 -10.55
C ARG A 119 5.98 -25.08 -9.25
N LEU A 120 5.96 -24.02 -8.43
CA LEU A 120 6.61 -24.01 -7.13
C LEU A 120 6.03 -25.09 -6.21
N ALA A 121 4.71 -25.20 -6.12
CA ALA A 121 4.05 -26.23 -5.31
C ALA A 121 4.44 -27.65 -5.77
N ARG A 122 4.53 -27.90 -7.08
CA ARG A 122 4.99 -29.18 -7.64
C ARG A 122 6.44 -29.48 -7.26
N LEU A 123 7.33 -28.51 -7.39
CA LEU A 123 8.74 -28.66 -7.03
C LEU A 123 8.92 -28.92 -5.52
N LYS A 124 8.18 -28.20 -4.67
CA LYS A 124 8.18 -28.41 -3.21
C LYS A 124 7.75 -29.84 -2.86
N ARG A 125 6.67 -30.36 -3.49
CA ARG A 125 6.21 -31.74 -3.30
C ARG A 125 7.25 -32.78 -3.73
N GLN A 126 7.83 -32.61 -4.92
CA GLN A 126 8.87 -33.53 -5.43
C GLN A 126 10.08 -33.60 -4.50
N ARG A 127 10.47 -32.46 -3.92
CA ARG A 127 11.60 -32.34 -2.99
C ARG A 127 11.25 -32.64 -1.53
N ARG A 128 9.97 -32.89 -1.22
CA ARG A 128 9.45 -33.09 0.15
C ARG A 128 9.81 -31.94 1.12
N VAL A 129 9.85 -30.71 0.62
CA VAL A 129 10.12 -29.51 1.43
C VAL A 129 8.84 -28.74 1.72
N ARG A 130 8.78 -28.08 2.88
CA ARG A 130 7.69 -27.19 3.30
C ARG A 130 8.28 -25.92 3.90
N SER A 131 7.74 -24.77 3.54
CA SER A 131 7.97 -23.50 4.25
C SER A 131 6.98 -23.33 5.40
N PHE A 132 7.23 -22.36 6.29
CA PHE A 132 6.28 -22.00 7.35
C PHE A 132 4.89 -21.63 6.79
N ASP A 133 4.85 -20.88 5.69
CA ASP A 133 3.58 -20.54 5.01
C ASP A 133 2.85 -21.78 4.47
N ASP A 134 3.57 -22.83 4.06
CA ASP A 134 2.95 -24.07 3.59
C ASP A 134 2.30 -24.84 4.75
N LEU A 135 2.84 -24.72 5.97
CA LEU A 135 2.25 -25.35 7.16
C LEU A 135 0.92 -24.68 7.50
N ILE A 136 0.92 -23.35 7.61
CA ILE A 136 -0.30 -22.56 7.91
C ILE A 136 -1.32 -22.74 6.78
N GLY A 137 -0.89 -22.56 5.52
CA GLY A 137 -1.74 -22.75 4.34
C GLY A 137 -2.19 -24.19 4.13
N GLY A 138 -1.47 -25.18 4.65
CA GLY A 138 -1.89 -26.58 4.69
C GLY A 138 -3.08 -26.79 5.63
N VAL A 139 -2.98 -26.27 6.86
CA VAL A 139 -4.05 -26.35 7.86
C VAL A 139 -5.29 -25.61 7.39
N ALA A 140 -5.15 -24.38 6.91
CA ALA A 140 -6.28 -23.60 6.39
C ALA A 140 -7.07 -24.35 5.31
N ARG A 141 -6.38 -24.93 4.32
CA ARG A 141 -7.02 -25.74 3.26
C ARG A 141 -7.62 -27.04 3.77
N ALA A 142 -7.01 -27.69 4.76
CA ALA A 142 -7.55 -28.91 5.34
C ALA A 142 -8.88 -28.66 6.08
N LEU A 143 -9.04 -27.46 6.66
CA LEU A 143 -10.27 -26.98 7.29
C LEU A 143 -11.34 -26.50 6.30
N GLU A 144 -11.04 -26.53 4.99
CA GLU A 144 -11.96 -26.22 3.89
C GLU A 144 -12.36 -27.46 3.07
N GLY A 145 -11.65 -28.58 3.26
CA GLY A 145 -11.85 -29.79 2.47
C GLY A 145 -12.95 -30.70 3.00
N GLU A 146 -13.19 -31.79 2.28
CA GLU A 146 -14.15 -32.85 2.61
C GLU A 146 -13.99 -33.40 4.04
N HIS A 147 -12.76 -33.43 4.57
CA HIS A 147 -12.44 -33.96 5.89
C HIS A 147 -12.42 -32.91 7.00
N ALA A 148 -12.83 -31.66 6.71
CA ALA A 148 -12.75 -30.54 7.66
C ALA A 148 -13.45 -30.83 8.99
N ARG A 149 -14.65 -31.43 8.93
CA ARG A 149 -15.43 -31.78 10.14
C ARG A 149 -14.69 -32.73 11.08
N ALA A 150 -14.10 -33.78 10.53
CA ALA A 150 -13.36 -34.76 11.33
C ALA A 150 -12.13 -34.11 11.98
N LEU A 151 -11.42 -33.28 11.22
CA LEU A 151 -10.25 -32.54 11.70
C LEU A 151 -10.62 -31.53 12.80
N ILE A 152 -11.67 -30.72 12.61
CA ILE A 152 -12.15 -29.76 13.62
C ILE A 152 -12.51 -30.50 14.91
N GLY A 153 -13.25 -31.62 14.82
CA GLY A 153 -13.61 -32.43 15.98
C GLY A 153 -12.40 -32.98 16.72
N GLN A 154 -11.36 -33.42 16.01
CA GLN A 154 -10.10 -33.86 16.62
C GLN A 154 -9.35 -32.71 17.29
N LEU A 155 -9.23 -31.56 16.61
CA LEU A 155 -8.56 -30.38 17.16
C LEU A 155 -9.24 -29.87 18.43
N ARG A 156 -10.58 -29.83 18.47
CA ARG A 156 -11.34 -29.42 19.65
C ARG A 156 -11.19 -30.40 20.83
N ARG A 157 -11.12 -31.71 20.56
CA ARG A 157 -10.84 -32.71 21.60
C ARG A 157 -9.43 -32.57 22.17
N GLN A 158 -8.46 -32.27 21.32
CA GLN A 158 -7.07 -32.10 21.72
C GLN A 158 -6.83 -30.76 22.42
N TYR A 159 -7.46 -29.70 21.92
CA TYR A 159 -7.32 -28.32 22.38
C TYR A 159 -8.72 -27.79 22.76
N PRO A 160 -9.14 -27.94 24.02
CA PRO A 160 -10.44 -27.44 24.48
C PRO A 160 -10.47 -25.91 24.65
N ALA A 161 -9.34 -25.24 24.52
CA ALA A 161 -9.23 -23.79 24.57
C ALA A 161 -8.05 -23.32 23.72
N ALA A 162 -8.18 -22.15 23.11
CA ALA A 162 -7.11 -21.46 22.38
C ALA A 162 -6.95 -20.05 22.94
N LEU A 163 -5.71 -19.71 23.31
CA LEU A 163 -5.32 -18.37 23.73
C LEU A 163 -4.32 -17.86 22.71
N VAL A 164 -4.68 -16.79 22.00
CA VAL A 164 -3.85 -16.17 20.96
C VAL A 164 -3.34 -14.85 21.51
N ASP A 165 -2.07 -14.82 21.87
CA ASP A 165 -1.36 -13.60 22.25
C ASP A 165 -0.83 -12.87 21.00
N GLU A 166 -0.54 -11.58 21.13
CA GLU A 166 -0.10 -10.70 20.03
C GLU A 166 -1.03 -10.76 18.80
N PHE A 167 -2.33 -10.85 19.03
CA PHE A 167 -3.31 -11.06 17.97
C PHE A 167 -3.34 -9.93 16.92
N GLN A 168 -2.86 -8.73 17.26
CA GLN A 168 -2.72 -7.63 16.30
C GLN A 168 -1.76 -7.93 15.14
N ASP A 169 -0.85 -8.89 15.29
CA ASP A 169 0.11 -9.31 14.26
C ASP A 169 -0.35 -10.55 13.48
N THR A 170 -1.59 -10.99 13.70
CA THR A 170 -2.18 -12.15 13.02
C THR A 170 -2.67 -11.77 11.61
N ASP A 171 -2.45 -12.65 10.64
CA ASP A 171 -2.95 -12.48 9.27
C ASP A 171 -4.37 -13.07 9.07
N ALA A 172 -5.03 -12.69 7.97
CA ALA A 172 -6.39 -13.15 7.67
C ALA A 172 -6.52 -14.69 7.56
N ARG A 173 -5.46 -15.39 7.15
CA ARG A 173 -5.45 -16.85 7.01
C ARG A 173 -5.36 -17.51 8.38
N GLN A 174 -4.48 -17.04 9.25
CA GLN A 174 -4.39 -17.51 10.63
C GLN A 174 -5.70 -17.27 11.39
N TRP A 175 -6.30 -16.09 11.23
CA TRP A 175 -7.62 -15.81 11.78
C TRP A 175 -8.68 -16.79 11.27
N SER A 176 -8.70 -17.10 9.97
CA SER A 176 -9.66 -18.07 9.41
C SER A 176 -9.53 -19.47 10.03
N ILE A 177 -8.32 -19.89 10.43
CA ILE A 177 -8.08 -21.16 11.12
C ILE A 177 -8.74 -21.12 12.51
N PHE A 178 -8.44 -20.09 13.31
CA PHE A 178 -9.00 -19.96 14.65
C PHE A 178 -10.52 -19.82 14.63
N GLN A 179 -11.06 -19.02 13.69
CA GLN A 179 -12.49 -18.84 13.52
C GLN A 179 -13.19 -20.16 13.15
N ARG A 180 -12.65 -20.94 12.20
CA ARG A 180 -13.23 -22.24 11.81
C ARG A 180 -13.15 -23.28 12.93
N VAL A 181 -12.04 -23.31 13.68
CA VAL A 181 -11.84 -24.31 14.72
C VAL A 181 -12.55 -23.94 16.01
N PHE A 182 -12.57 -22.68 16.42
CA PHE A 182 -13.05 -22.26 17.75
C PHE A 182 -14.17 -21.22 17.74
N GLY A 183 -14.43 -20.57 16.61
CA GLY A 183 -15.52 -19.61 16.47
C GLY A 183 -16.89 -20.27 16.32
N ASP A 184 -17.91 -19.43 16.40
CA ASP A 184 -19.28 -19.79 16.08
C ASP A 184 -19.48 -19.66 14.57
N ASP A 185 -19.90 -20.77 13.93
CA ASP A 185 -20.21 -20.79 12.51
C ASP A 185 -21.67 -20.39 12.34
N PRO A 186 -22.00 -19.29 11.61
CA PRO A 186 -23.37 -18.87 11.40
C PRO A 186 -24.25 -19.92 10.69
N ASP A 187 -23.65 -20.90 10.01
CA ASP A 187 -24.41 -21.94 9.30
C ASP A 187 -24.71 -23.20 10.14
N ASP A 188 -24.14 -23.36 11.34
CA ASP A 188 -24.27 -24.54 12.24
C ASP A 188 -24.43 -25.89 11.49
N ALA A 189 -23.76 -26.00 10.33
CA ALA A 189 -23.90 -27.12 9.37
C ALA A 189 -23.05 -28.33 9.78
N LEU A 190 -22.54 -28.30 11.01
CA LEU A 190 -22.07 -29.48 11.71
C LEU A 190 -23.26 -29.99 12.52
N PRO A 191 -24.06 -30.96 12.02
CA PRO A 191 -25.17 -31.51 12.79
C PRO A 191 -24.65 -31.85 14.19
N ALA A 192 -25.44 -31.48 15.20
CA ALA A 192 -25.17 -31.68 16.61
C ALA A 192 -24.17 -32.83 16.79
N LEU A 193 -22.89 -32.48 16.97
CA LEU A 193 -21.94 -33.43 17.51
C LEU A 193 -22.56 -33.83 18.85
N ASP A 194 -22.59 -35.13 19.15
CA ASP A 194 -23.17 -35.68 20.39
C ASP A 194 -22.86 -34.74 21.57
N ASP A 195 -23.79 -34.55 22.50
CA ASP A 195 -23.64 -33.57 23.60
C ASP A 195 -22.32 -33.75 24.40
N ASP A 196 -21.75 -34.95 24.40
CA ASP A 196 -20.45 -35.31 24.99
C ASP A 196 -19.22 -34.78 24.22
N LEU A 197 -19.41 -34.30 22.99
CA LEU A 197 -18.42 -33.71 22.08
C LEU A 197 -18.60 -32.19 21.91
N ARG A 198 -19.25 -31.52 22.87
CA ARG A 198 -19.22 -30.05 23.05
C ARG A 198 -18.06 -29.56 23.96
N PRO A 199 -16.79 -29.99 23.88
CA PRO A 199 -15.80 -29.35 24.73
C PRO A 199 -15.69 -27.87 24.34
N ALA A 200 -15.46 -27.06 25.37
CA ALA A 200 -15.55 -25.61 25.39
C ALA A 200 -15.04 -24.93 24.11
N ARG A 201 -15.84 -24.01 23.57
CA ARG A 201 -15.44 -23.10 22.49
C ARG A 201 -14.80 -21.88 23.11
N PHE A 202 -13.63 -22.05 23.74
CA PHE A 202 -12.94 -20.92 24.34
C PHE A 202 -11.83 -20.44 23.43
N LEU A 203 -12.07 -19.31 22.76
CA LEU A 203 -11.05 -18.56 22.03
C LEU A 203 -10.84 -17.22 22.73
N ALA A 204 -9.69 -17.05 23.37
CA ALA A 204 -9.26 -15.75 23.87
C ALA A 204 -8.27 -15.13 22.89
N LEU A 205 -8.58 -13.91 22.45
CA LEU A 205 -7.72 -13.10 21.60
C LEU A 205 -7.17 -11.97 22.45
N ILE A 206 -5.86 -11.96 22.65
CA ILE A 206 -5.15 -10.96 23.44
C ILE A 206 -4.27 -10.19 22.47
N GLY A 207 -4.37 -8.86 22.52
CA GLY A 207 -3.56 -8.02 21.68
C GLY A 207 -3.82 -6.54 21.91
N ASP A 208 -3.00 -5.73 21.27
CA ASP A 208 -3.11 -4.29 21.28
C ASP A 208 -2.98 -3.74 19.85
N PRO A 209 -4.05 -3.22 19.23
CA PRO A 209 -3.98 -2.71 17.86
C PRO A 209 -3.04 -1.51 17.73
N LYS A 210 -2.73 -0.81 18.84
CA LYS A 210 -1.74 0.28 18.88
C LYS A 210 -0.31 -0.20 18.62
N GLN A 211 -0.07 -1.50 18.72
CA GLN A 211 1.26 -2.13 18.60
C GLN A 211 1.42 -2.94 17.30
N ALA A 212 0.47 -2.87 16.37
CA ALA A 212 0.53 -3.57 15.09
C ALA A 212 1.60 -2.96 14.16
N ILE A 213 2.84 -3.46 14.26
CA ILE A 213 4.01 -2.93 13.52
C ILE A 213 4.58 -3.92 12.49
N TYR A 214 4.03 -5.14 12.40
CA TYR A 214 4.52 -6.19 11.49
C TYR A 214 3.78 -6.28 10.15
N GLY A 215 3.23 -5.17 9.65
CA GLY A 215 2.53 -5.13 8.36
C GLY A 215 3.38 -5.64 7.18
N PHE A 216 4.70 -5.44 7.22
CA PHE A 216 5.63 -5.96 6.21
C PHE A 216 5.77 -7.50 6.20
N ARG A 217 5.33 -8.18 7.27
CA ARG A 217 5.29 -9.65 7.37
C ARG A 217 3.90 -10.23 7.13
N GLY A 218 2.93 -9.39 6.76
CA GLY A 218 1.55 -9.82 6.51
C GLY A 218 0.62 -9.72 7.72
N GLY A 219 1.09 -9.21 8.86
CA GLY A 219 0.21 -8.87 9.99
C GLY A 219 -0.82 -7.83 9.54
N ASP A 220 -2.09 -8.09 9.82
CA ASP A 220 -3.20 -7.28 9.30
C ASP A 220 -4.05 -6.75 10.46
N VAL A 221 -3.86 -5.48 10.80
CA VAL A 221 -4.66 -4.84 11.86
C VAL A 221 -6.15 -4.82 11.51
N HIS A 222 -6.54 -4.89 10.23
CA HIS A 222 -7.95 -5.03 9.86
C HIS A 222 -8.51 -6.40 10.24
N THR A 223 -7.68 -7.44 10.27
CA THR A 223 -8.08 -8.76 10.80
C THR A 223 -8.36 -8.67 12.30
N TYR A 224 -7.54 -7.95 13.06
CA TYR A 224 -7.83 -7.64 14.46
C TYR A 224 -9.17 -6.91 14.62
N LEU A 225 -9.40 -5.84 13.85
CA LEU A 225 -10.62 -5.04 13.94
C LEU A 225 -11.88 -5.85 13.61
N ARG A 226 -11.84 -6.70 12.57
CA ARG A 226 -12.95 -7.60 12.20
C ARG A 226 -13.24 -8.65 13.25
N ALA A 227 -12.20 -9.23 13.86
CA ALA A 227 -12.39 -10.19 14.94
C ALA A 227 -12.99 -9.53 16.17
N ARG A 228 -12.59 -8.29 16.50
CA ARG A 228 -13.17 -7.49 17.58
C ARG A 228 -14.67 -7.24 17.42
N GLU A 229 -15.17 -7.10 16.19
CA GLU A 229 -16.61 -6.92 15.91
C GLU A 229 -17.45 -8.16 16.28
N ASN A 230 -16.86 -9.35 16.19
CA ASN A 230 -17.55 -10.62 16.43
C ASN A 230 -17.25 -11.21 17.83
N ALA A 231 -16.20 -10.74 18.49
CA ALA A 231 -15.79 -11.25 19.79
C ALA A 231 -16.53 -10.57 20.95
N GLN A 232 -16.80 -11.32 22.02
CA GLN A 232 -17.22 -10.73 23.28
C GLN A 232 -16.10 -9.86 23.85
N ALA A 233 -16.39 -8.59 24.11
CA ALA A 233 -15.42 -7.65 24.66
C ALA A 233 -15.02 -8.05 26.10
N ALA A 234 -13.71 -8.14 26.34
CA ALA A 234 -13.15 -8.28 27.67
C ALA A 234 -12.87 -6.90 28.30
N PRO A 235 -12.89 -6.77 29.64
CA PRO A 235 -12.48 -5.54 30.31
C PRO A 235 -11.04 -5.16 29.94
N PRO A 236 -10.77 -3.87 29.65
CA PRO A 236 -9.43 -3.44 29.29
C PRO A 236 -8.47 -3.53 30.48
N LEU A 237 -7.21 -3.87 30.20
CA LEU A 237 -6.13 -3.85 31.19
C LEU A 237 -5.63 -2.41 31.40
N ALA A 238 -6.36 -1.65 32.21
CA ALA A 238 -6.09 -0.22 32.42
C ALA A 238 -4.88 0.10 33.32
N ARG A 239 -4.22 -0.90 33.92
CA ARG A 239 -3.10 -0.71 34.85
C ARG A 239 -1.78 -1.20 34.26
N ASN A 240 -0.79 -0.32 34.23
CA ASN A 240 0.57 -0.63 33.79
C ASN A 240 1.48 -0.94 34.99
N PHE A 241 2.04 -2.14 35.00
CA PHE A 241 2.95 -2.61 36.06
C PHE A 241 4.43 -2.58 35.63
N ARG A 242 4.71 -2.17 34.39
CA ARG A 242 6.05 -2.22 33.78
C ARG A 242 6.82 -0.91 33.93
N SER A 243 6.13 0.22 33.91
CA SER A 243 6.74 1.55 33.75
C SER A 243 6.59 2.44 34.99
N ARG A 244 7.50 3.41 35.13
CA ARG A 244 7.40 4.48 36.13
C ARG A 244 6.26 5.46 35.74
N PRO A 245 5.55 6.06 36.71
CA PRO A 245 4.51 7.04 36.44
C PRO A 245 4.93 8.18 35.49
N CYS A 246 6.16 8.67 35.57
CA CYS A 246 6.67 9.72 34.69
C CYS A 246 6.68 9.33 33.21
N LEU A 247 6.94 8.06 32.89
CA LEU A 247 6.90 7.56 31.51
C LEU A 247 5.47 7.47 30.99
N LEU A 248 4.52 7.03 31.81
CA LEU A 248 3.12 7.00 31.42
C LEU A 248 2.60 8.40 31.10
N ARG A 249 2.93 9.40 31.94
CA ARG A 249 2.58 10.81 31.69
C ARG A 249 3.21 11.36 30.41
N ALA A 250 4.48 11.03 30.15
CA ALA A 250 5.17 11.49 28.94
C ALA A 250 4.51 10.92 27.68
N VAL A 251 4.23 9.62 27.65
CA VAL A 251 3.55 8.95 26.52
C VAL A 251 2.14 9.51 26.32
N ASP A 252 1.38 9.68 27.40
CA ASP A 252 0.05 10.28 27.37
C ASP A 252 0.07 11.70 26.78
N THR A 253 1.03 12.53 27.20
CA THR A 253 1.22 13.88 26.65
C THR A 253 1.50 13.87 25.15
N LEU A 254 2.31 12.92 24.66
CA LEU A 254 2.61 12.81 23.23
C LEU A 254 1.37 12.43 22.41
N TYR A 255 0.58 11.46 22.89
CA TYR A 255 -0.63 11.04 22.18
C TYR A 255 -1.76 12.07 22.28
N ALA A 256 -1.89 12.78 23.40
CA ALA A 256 -2.80 13.91 23.53
C ALA A 256 -2.47 15.03 22.53
N ALA A 257 -1.18 15.29 22.30
CA ALA A 257 -0.74 16.27 21.31
C ALA A 257 -0.93 15.79 19.86
N ALA A 258 -0.86 14.48 19.60
CA ALA A 258 -1.05 13.90 18.27
C ALA A 258 -2.53 13.85 17.85
N GLY A 259 -3.47 13.81 18.80
CA GLY A 259 -4.91 13.81 18.53
C GLY A 259 -5.45 12.50 17.94
N ASP A 260 -6.63 12.56 17.33
CA ASP A 260 -7.36 11.38 16.84
C ASP A 260 -6.64 10.64 15.69
N ASP A 261 -5.75 11.34 14.97
CA ASP A 261 -5.00 10.79 13.84
C ASP A 261 -3.67 10.13 14.25
N ALA A 262 -3.38 9.99 15.55
CA ALA A 262 -2.09 9.52 16.04
C ALA A 262 -1.65 8.15 15.49
N PHE A 263 -2.59 7.28 15.12
CA PHE A 263 -2.32 5.95 14.56
C PHE A 263 -2.58 5.83 13.06
N GLY A 264 -3.08 6.90 12.41
CA GLY A 264 -3.37 6.90 10.97
C GLY A 264 -4.40 5.85 10.50
N ALA A 265 -5.14 5.24 11.43
CA ALA A 265 -6.10 4.16 11.16
C ALA A 265 -7.38 4.37 11.96
N THR A 266 -8.52 4.29 11.28
CA THR A 266 -9.83 4.39 11.93
C THR A 266 -10.06 3.20 12.86
N GLY A 267 -10.61 3.47 14.05
CA GLY A 267 -10.93 2.44 15.04
C GLY A 267 -9.79 2.04 15.97
N ILE A 268 -8.64 2.74 15.91
CA ILE A 268 -7.50 2.59 16.82
C ILE A 268 -7.24 3.93 17.50
N ALA A 269 -7.30 3.95 18.84
CA ALA A 269 -7.08 5.15 19.64
C ALA A 269 -6.15 4.85 20.83
N PHE A 270 -5.42 5.86 21.28
CA PHE A 270 -4.65 5.77 22.52
C PHE A 270 -5.60 5.85 23.72
N HIS A 271 -5.42 4.95 24.68
CA HIS A 271 -6.15 4.98 25.95
C HIS A 271 -5.14 5.12 27.08
N PRO A 272 -5.22 6.20 27.89
CA PRO A 272 -4.33 6.38 29.03
C PRO A 272 -4.44 5.23 30.01
N VAL A 273 -3.31 4.81 30.58
CA VAL A 273 -3.21 3.74 31.57
C VAL A 273 -2.70 4.27 32.89
N GLN A 274 -3.19 3.70 33.99
CA GLN A 274 -2.82 4.07 35.34
C GLN A 274 -1.60 3.26 35.82
N PRO A 275 -0.72 3.81 36.68
CA PRO A 275 0.27 3.00 37.37
C PRO A 275 -0.40 1.91 38.20
N GLY A 276 0.02 0.65 38.02
CA GLY A 276 -0.54 -0.51 38.74
C GLY A 276 0.28 -0.99 39.93
N GLY A 277 1.58 -0.71 39.96
CA GLY A 277 2.53 -1.25 40.92
C GLY A 277 3.04 -0.24 41.96
N ARG A 278 3.98 -0.69 42.80
CA ARG A 278 4.70 0.16 43.78
C ARG A 278 5.87 0.96 43.19
N ARG A 279 6.12 0.85 41.88
CA ARG A 279 7.21 1.56 41.21
C ARG A 279 6.90 3.05 41.19
N SER A 280 7.72 3.84 41.89
CA SER A 280 7.67 5.30 41.90
C SER A 280 8.66 5.89 40.90
N ASP A 281 8.54 7.20 40.66
CA ASP A 281 9.53 7.93 39.85
C ASP A 281 10.92 7.91 40.51
N THR A 282 11.02 7.67 41.82
CA THR A 282 12.28 7.52 42.55
C THR A 282 12.96 6.16 42.37
N ALA A 283 12.33 5.20 41.69
CA ALA A 283 12.93 3.89 41.41
C ALA A 283 14.10 3.93 40.42
N CYS A 284 14.32 5.06 39.74
CA CYS A 284 15.46 5.29 38.86
C CYS A 284 15.87 6.76 39.02
N LEU A 285 17.07 6.97 39.55
CA LEU A 285 17.63 8.29 39.80
C LEU A 285 18.82 8.53 38.88
N LEU A 286 19.02 9.78 38.51
CA LEU A 286 20.23 10.30 37.85
C LEU A 286 20.65 11.52 38.68
N ASP A 287 21.86 11.50 39.22
CA ASP A 287 22.39 12.54 40.11
C ASP A 287 21.46 12.86 41.29
N GLY A 288 20.81 11.83 41.86
CA GLY A 288 19.89 11.96 43.00
C GLY A 288 18.49 12.47 42.65
N LEU A 289 18.21 12.81 41.39
CA LEU A 289 16.89 13.25 40.91
C LEU A 289 16.22 12.14 40.08
N PRO A 290 14.88 12.07 40.03
CA PRO A 290 14.18 11.14 39.15
C PRO A 290 14.69 11.25 37.71
N ALA A 291 15.21 10.15 37.15
CA ALA A 291 15.73 10.15 35.79
C ALA A 291 14.61 10.54 34.80
N PRO A 292 14.91 11.35 33.76
CA PRO A 292 13.92 11.81 32.81
C PRO A 292 13.23 10.64 32.11
N ALA A 293 11.94 10.81 31.83
CA ALA A 293 11.13 9.75 31.22
C ALA A 293 11.38 9.59 29.71
N LEU A 294 11.71 10.69 29.02
CA LEU A 294 11.95 10.74 27.60
C LEU A 294 13.07 11.75 27.31
N THR A 295 14.04 11.36 26.50
CA THR A 295 15.17 12.21 26.09
C THR A 295 15.14 12.37 24.59
N LEU A 296 15.01 13.62 24.12
CA LEU A 296 15.08 13.94 22.69
C LEU A 296 16.50 14.39 22.34
N ARG A 297 17.20 13.63 21.50
CA ARG A 297 18.53 14.01 20.99
C ARG A 297 18.41 14.55 19.58
N ARG A 298 18.59 15.86 19.42
CA ARG A 298 18.60 16.52 18.10
C ARG A 298 20.00 16.43 17.49
N LEU A 299 20.09 15.89 16.27
CA LEU A 299 21.33 15.86 15.50
C LEU A 299 21.37 17.08 14.55
N PRO A 300 22.30 18.03 14.72
CA PRO A 300 22.39 19.20 13.84
C PRO A 300 22.83 18.81 12.43
N SER A 301 22.49 19.59 11.40
CA SER A 301 23.12 19.39 10.09
C SER A 301 24.61 19.75 10.17
N ARG A 302 25.45 19.08 9.38
CA ARG A 302 26.91 19.34 9.34
C ARG A 302 27.24 20.66 8.64
N VAL A 303 26.40 21.07 7.70
CA VAL A 303 26.52 22.31 6.92
C VAL A 303 25.18 23.03 6.97
N ALA A 304 25.19 24.35 7.14
CA ALA A 304 23.98 25.16 7.08
C ALA A 304 23.32 24.95 5.70
N ASP A 305 22.02 24.67 5.70
CA ASP A 305 21.18 24.45 4.51
C ASP A 305 21.45 23.22 3.62
N GLU A 306 22.41 22.35 3.97
CA GLU A 306 22.59 21.08 3.24
C GLU A 306 21.83 19.93 3.93
N LYS A 307 20.98 19.24 3.17
CA LYS A 307 20.24 18.07 3.65
C LYS A 307 21.15 16.84 3.61
N CYS A 308 21.35 16.17 4.74
CA CYS A 308 21.99 14.85 4.76
C CYS A 308 21.23 13.88 3.86
N SER A 309 21.96 12.99 3.20
CA SER A 309 21.33 11.86 2.49
C SER A 309 20.60 10.93 3.48
N ALA A 310 19.68 10.12 2.97
CA ALA A 310 18.94 9.15 3.81
C ALA A 310 19.86 8.09 4.44
N GLU A 311 20.95 7.72 3.76
CA GLU A 311 21.96 6.81 4.28
C GLU A 311 22.78 7.47 5.39
N GLU A 312 23.33 8.66 5.14
CA GLU A 312 24.11 9.40 6.14
C GLU A 312 23.27 9.71 7.39
N SER A 313 22.01 10.10 7.22
CA SER A 313 21.11 10.37 8.35
C SER A 313 20.90 9.14 9.23
N ARG A 314 20.73 7.94 8.61
CA ARG A 314 20.57 6.67 9.34
C ARG A 314 21.84 6.31 10.11
N ASP A 315 23.00 6.42 9.47
CA ASP A 315 24.30 6.14 10.09
C ASP A 315 24.57 7.05 11.29
N ARG A 316 24.30 8.34 11.16
CA ARG A 316 24.46 9.32 12.23
C ARG A 316 23.51 9.04 13.39
N ALA A 317 22.25 8.74 13.10
CA ALA A 317 21.26 8.36 14.10
C ALA A 317 21.67 7.07 14.84
N ALA A 318 22.15 6.05 14.13
CA ALA A 318 22.60 4.79 14.71
C ALA A 318 23.80 4.98 15.65
N ARG A 319 24.80 5.78 15.25
CA ARG A 319 25.96 6.10 16.11
C ARG A 319 25.53 6.87 17.36
N ALA A 320 24.68 7.89 17.21
CA ALA A 320 24.18 8.66 18.35
C ALA A 320 23.35 7.81 19.32
N CYS A 321 22.54 6.88 18.80
CA CYS A 321 21.79 5.92 19.61
C CYS A 321 22.73 4.97 20.37
N THR A 322 23.72 4.41 19.68
CA THR A 322 24.74 3.54 20.30
C THR A 322 25.49 4.26 21.41
N GLN A 323 25.90 5.50 21.18
CA GLN A 323 26.54 6.34 22.18
C GLN A 323 25.63 6.58 23.39
N ALA A 324 24.36 6.94 23.16
CA ALA A 324 23.41 7.18 24.27
C ALA A 324 23.16 5.92 25.11
N ILE A 325 23.04 4.75 24.47
CA ILE A 325 22.93 3.46 25.17
C ILE A 325 24.19 3.19 25.99
N HIS A 326 25.37 3.40 25.41
CA HIS A 326 26.64 3.23 26.12
C HIS A 326 26.76 4.15 27.33
N GLU A 327 26.46 5.45 27.18
CA GLU A 327 26.45 6.43 28.27
C GLU A 327 25.50 6.01 29.39
N THR A 328 24.28 5.58 29.04
CA THR A 328 23.27 5.12 30.02
C THR A 328 23.73 3.87 30.78
N LEU A 329 24.31 2.90 30.07
CA LEU A 329 24.83 1.67 30.69
C LEU A 329 26.07 1.93 31.55
N ALA A 330 26.94 2.85 31.13
CA ALA A 330 28.10 3.26 31.90
C ALA A 330 27.71 3.96 33.21
N LEU A 331 26.72 4.87 33.15
CA LEU A 331 26.14 5.50 34.34
C LEU A 331 25.50 4.46 35.27
N ALA A 332 24.72 3.53 34.74
CA ALA A 332 24.13 2.47 35.55
C ALA A 332 25.19 1.57 36.22
N ALA A 333 26.35 1.40 35.60
CA ALA A 333 27.46 0.63 36.16
C ALA A 333 28.27 1.41 37.23
N SER A 334 28.28 2.75 37.18
CA SER A 334 28.97 3.59 38.17
C SER A 334 28.19 3.80 39.47
N GLY A 335 26.92 3.38 39.51
CA GLY A 335 25.98 3.71 40.59
C GLY A 335 25.36 5.09 40.43
#